data_AF-A0A021XAC2-F1
#
_entry.id   AF-A0A021XAC2-F1
#
_cell.length_a   1.000
_cell.length_b   1.000
_cell.length_c   1.000
_cell.angle_alpha   90.00
_cell.angle_beta   90.00
_cell.angle_gamma   90.00
#
_symmetry.space_group_name_H-M   'P 1'
#
loop_
_entity.id
_entity.type
_entity.pdbx_description
1 polymer ?
#
loop_
_entity_poly.entity_id
_entity_poly.type
_entity_poly.pdbx_seq_one_letter_code
_entity_poly.pdbx_strand_id
1 'polypeptide(L)' 'MKRIDLLARLKAVEGNDLYRGKRIGSLSAYMSDEQLDKHIRDIEDRMHANRPRPE' A
#
# COMPACT_ATOMS: atom_id res chain seq x y z
N MET A 1 0.96 -14.82 -4.66
CA MET A 1 2.06 -13.92 -5.07
C MET A 1 3.26 -14.19 -4.18
N LYS A 2 4.50 -13.90 -4.60
CA LYS A 2 5.66 -14.01 -3.71
C LYS A 2 5.72 -12.75 -2.82
N ARG A 3 6.20 -12.87 -1.58
CA ARG A 3 6.31 -11.75 -0.62
C ARG A 3 7.11 -10.55 -1.18
N ILE A 4 8.09 -10.82 -2.05
CA ILE A 4 8.86 -9.79 -2.76
C ILE A 4 7.96 -8.90 -3.63
N ASP A 5 6.98 -9.47 -4.34
CA ASP A 5 6.06 -8.70 -5.18
C ASP A 5 5.14 -7.80 -4.33
N LEU A 6 4.71 -8.30 -3.16
CA LEU A 6 3.89 -7.54 -2.21
C LEU A 6 4.69 -6.35 -1.64
N LEU A 7 5.96 -6.56 -1.25
CA LEU A 7 6.82 -5.49 -0.77
C LEU A 7 7.12 -4.45 -1.86
N ALA A 8 7.27 -4.87 -3.11
CA ALA A 8 7.44 -3.95 -4.24
C ALA A 8 6.20 -3.08 -4.46
N ARG A 9 4.99 -3.68 -4.41
CA ARG A 9 3.71 -2.92 -4.49
C ARG A 9 3.55 -1.96 -3.31
N LEU A 10 3.89 -2.40 -2.11
CA LEU A 10 3.85 -1.53 -0.93
C LEU A 10 4.79 -0.33 -1.05
N LYS A 11 6.00 -0.54 -1.57
CA LYS A 11 6.97 0.54 -1.81
C LYS A 11 6.48 1.55 -2.85
N ALA A 12 5.81 1.08 -3.90
CA ALA A 12 5.18 1.95 -4.89
C ALA A 12 4.06 2.80 -4.27
N VAL A 13 3.33 2.21 -3.33
CA VAL A 13 2.29 2.87 -2.54
C VAL A 13 2.85 3.90 -1.55
N GLU A 14 3.95 3.60 -0.85
CA GLU A 14 4.65 4.54 0.05
C GLU A 14 5.26 5.74 -0.69
N GLY A 15 5.63 5.57 -1.96
CA GLY A 15 6.11 6.65 -2.82
C GLY A 15 5.03 7.66 -3.21
N ASN A 16 3.75 7.37 -2.96
CA ASN A 16 2.65 8.28 -3.26
C ASN A 16 2.50 9.34 -2.14
N ASP A 17 2.35 10.60 -2.53
CA ASP A 17 2.41 11.78 -1.64
C ASP A 17 1.39 11.72 -0.47
N LEU A 18 0.27 11.03 -0.67
CA LEU A 18 -0.77 10.75 0.34
C LEU A 18 -0.28 9.95 1.56
N TYR A 19 0.74 9.12 1.38
CA TYR A 19 1.29 8.23 2.41
C TYR A 19 2.75 8.51 2.71
N ARG A 20 3.35 9.46 1.99
CA ARG A 20 4.71 9.93 2.17
C ARG A 20 4.89 10.46 3.60
N GLY A 21 5.60 9.69 4.42
CA GLY A 21 5.86 10.02 5.84
C GLY A 21 5.18 9.10 6.85
N LYS A 22 4.15 8.32 6.46
CA LYS A 22 3.70 7.19 7.27
C LYS A 22 4.65 6.03 6.99
N ARG A 23 5.37 5.54 8.00
CA ARG A 23 6.23 4.34 7.88
C ARG A 23 5.37 3.09 7.76
N ILE A 24 4.74 2.90 6.61
CA ILE A 24 3.90 1.73 6.34
C ILE A 24 4.79 0.49 6.26
N GLY A 25 6.01 0.64 5.73
CA GLY A 25 7.05 -0.39 5.67
C GLY A 25 7.37 -1.04 7.03
N SER A 26 7.29 -0.28 8.12
CA SER A 26 7.57 -0.78 9.47
C SER A 26 6.45 -1.66 10.02
N LEU A 27 5.19 -1.34 9.72
CA LEU A 27 4.03 -2.14 10.12
C LEU A 27 3.89 -3.42 9.28
N SER A 28 4.18 -3.32 7.98
CA SER A 28 4.14 -4.45 7.05
C SER A 28 5.22 -5.52 7.30
N ALA A 29 6.31 -5.16 7.97
CA ALA A 29 7.38 -6.12 8.29
C ALA A 29 6.89 -7.26 9.20
N TYR A 30 5.92 -6.98 10.07
CA TYR A 30 5.33 -7.93 11.01
C TYR A 30 4.06 -8.60 10.48
N MET A 31 3.62 -8.26 9.27
CA MET A 31 2.41 -8.83 8.66
C MET A 31 2.70 -10.16 7.94
N SER A 32 1.77 -11.10 8.07
CA SER A 32 1.72 -12.29 7.20
C SER A 32 1.42 -11.89 5.75
N ASP A 33 1.74 -12.76 4.79
CA ASP A 33 1.55 -12.46 3.36
C ASP A 33 0.09 -12.09 3.02
N GLU A 34 -0.90 -12.75 3.63
CA GLU A 34 -2.32 -12.42 3.47
C GLU A 34 -2.69 -11.04 4.06
N GLN A 35 -2.12 -10.70 5.22
CA GLN A 35 -2.35 -9.40 5.85
C GLN A 35 -1.72 -8.28 5.03
N LEU A 36 -0.55 -8.53 4.46
CA LEU A 36 0.17 -7.61 3.61
C LEU A 36 -0.61 -7.33 2.31
N ASP A 37 -1.13 -8.38 1.65
CA ASP A 37 -1.97 -8.23 0.46
C ASP A 37 -3.22 -7.40 0.75
N LYS A 38 -3.93 -7.71 1.85
CA LYS A 38 -5.12 -6.97 2.27
C LYS A 38 -4.79 -5.50 2.59
N HIS A 39 -3.67 -5.25 3.24
CA HIS A 39 -3.25 -3.89 3.60
C HIS A 39 -2.91 -3.06 2.37
N ILE A 40 -2.17 -3.63 1.41
CA ILE A 40 -1.86 -2.97 0.13
C ILE A 40 -3.16 -2.63 -0.62
N ARG A 41 -4.10 -3.58 -0.70
CA ARG A 41 -5.41 -3.35 -1.34
C ARG A 41 -6.20 -2.24 -0.68
N ASP A 42 -6.28 -2.20 0.65
CA ASP A 42 -6.99 -1.13 1.37
C ASP A 42 -6.37 0.24 1.09
N ILE A 43 -5.04 0.31 0.99
CA ILE A 43 -4.35 1.55 0.66
C ILE A 43 -4.57 1.95 -0.80
N GLU A 44 -4.46 1.00 -1.75
CA GLU A 44 -4.78 1.22 -3.17
C GLU A 44 -6.21 1.76 -3.32
N ASP A 45 -7.19 1.14 -2.64
CA ASP A 45 -8.59 1.53 -2.70
C ASP A 45 -8.81 2.95 -2.14
N ARG A 46 -8.15 3.30 -1.03
CA ARG A 46 -8.17 4.67 -0.49
C ARG A 46 -7.50 5.69 -1.41
N MET A 47 -6.48 5.32 -2.18
CA MET A 47 -5.89 6.21 -3.18
C MET A 47 -6.83 6.43 -4.35
N HIS A 48 -7.52 5.37 -4.80
CA HIS A 48 -8.54 5.48 -5.84
C HIS A 48 -9.75 6.28 -5.38
N ALA A 49 -10.19 6.12 -4.13
CA ALA A 49 -11.28 6.90 -3.54
C ALA A 49 -10.94 8.38 -3.40
N ASN A 50 -9.66 8.73 -3.19
CA ASN A 50 -9.19 10.12 -3.13
C ASN A 50 -8.80 10.71 -4.49
N ARG A 51 -8.86 9.96 -5.60
CA ARG A 51 -8.78 10.58 -6.93
C ARG A 51 -10.15 11.20 -7.23
N PRO A 52 -10.28 12.55 -7.30
CA PRO A 52 -11.48 13.14 -7.85
C PRO A 52 -11.67 12.56 -9.24
N ARG A 53 -12.87 12.02 -9.51
CA ARG A 53 -13.22 11.60 -10.86
C ARG A 53 -12.97 12.80 -11.79
N PRO A 54 -12.22 12.64 -12.89
CA PRO A 54 -12.19 13.68 -13.89
C PRO A 54 -13.62 13.83 -14.41
N GLU A 55 -14.19 14.99 -14.16
CA GLU A 55 -15.45 15.48 -14.71
C GLU A 55 -15.37 15.69 -16.22
#